data_AF-A0A2D8RIB0-F1
#
_entry.id   AF-A0A2D8RIB0-F1
#
_cell.length_a   1.000
_cell.length_b   1.000
_cell.length_c   1.000
_cell.angle_alpha   90.00
_cell.angle_beta   90.00
_cell.angle_gamma   90.00
#
_symmetry.space_group_name_H-M   'P 1'
#
loop_
_entity.id
_entity.type
_entity.pdbx_description
1 polymer ?
#
loop_
_entity_poly.entity_id
_entity_poly.type
_entity_poly.pdbx_seq_one_letter_code
_entity_poly.pdbx_strand_id
1 'polypeptide(L)'
;MAMFILDSASGIGSDDLDPLAAFVDLGIIANDDGIGLNDPAGGMQQVTYNQTVAGAPQDRLDTLVNTNFSPDYGGGAQNVDIVIIAGLSGFVLDDGTSFANNGTALPPAGSGLPGASLNTTNDCLVIYDTQQNICVARDGTGGTIDLSISNPVVLFHEFSHAFRIVNNNLLALTAQCNPASPEENAAIVDENVLRSDIANRLGEAAELRDPNIHCGQVGCSSGCCIIATLASRSLNSVQVQYLRHIRDHFVRKTEVGFSFFEQFFRDYYSFSPQVCTLIAGQPKISEQLLTGYITPLLDFWKLMILRAKQPMDARALGQAFIDQHPDHREARAQLSALQRTATYWQHGTRQGDDVPKALLELLQQRAWPSETIQWTLVAPVRIYATLLEAVTDNRDVEDLPERVGSLFESLLEQWLPELPLTSVWASLPADELLKELEFCHNALLQTEASKRRLHERLQARFNSITAIDKVFGSPAPLGGV
;
A
#
# COMPACT_ATOMS: atom_id res chain seq x y z
N MET A 1 11.11 22.37 21.58
CA MET A 1 10.78 21.48 20.47
C MET A 1 9.46 20.88 20.83
N ALA A 2 8.46 21.00 19.97
CA ALA A 2 7.06 20.81 20.36
C ALA A 2 6.37 19.69 19.58
N MET A 3 7.11 18.75 18.98
CA MET A 3 6.51 17.63 18.27
C MET A 3 7.18 16.30 18.59
N PHE A 4 6.35 15.30 18.87
CA PHE A 4 6.74 13.93 19.22
C PHE A 4 5.87 12.92 18.48
N ILE A 5 6.42 11.74 18.22
CA ILE A 5 5.69 10.54 17.82
C ILE A 5 5.57 9.64 19.05
N LEU A 6 4.38 9.10 19.30
CA LEU A 6 4.13 8.20 20.42
C LEU A 6 4.61 6.78 20.08
N ASP A 7 5.55 6.25 20.87
CA ASP A 7 6.08 4.89 20.74
C ASP A 7 5.40 3.89 21.69
N SER A 8 4.78 4.39 22.77
CA SER A 8 3.97 3.60 23.70
C SER A 8 2.79 4.44 24.20
N ALA A 9 1.59 3.87 24.18
CA ALA A 9 0.37 4.59 24.53
C ALA A 9 0.04 4.56 26.03
N SER A 10 0.98 4.18 26.89
CA SER A 10 0.75 4.06 28.33
C SER A 10 0.19 5.35 28.94
N GLY A 11 -1.05 5.30 29.43
CA GLY A 11 -1.77 6.44 30.02
C GLY A 11 -2.53 7.33 29.03
N ILE A 12 -2.59 6.92 27.76
CA ILE A 12 -3.38 7.56 26.69
C ILE A 12 -4.38 6.54 26.10
N GLY A 13 -3.92 5.34 25.76
CA GLY A 13 -4.74 4.32 25.11
C GLY A 13 -4.03 2.98 24.92
N SER A 14 -4.54 2.16 23.98
CA SER A 14 -3.95 0.85 23.66
C SER A 14 -2.62 0.98 22.90
N ASP A 15 -1.72 0.00 23.06
CA ASP A 15 -0.44 -0.04 22.34
C ASP A 15 -0.57 -0.50 20.86
N ASP A 16 -1.76 -0.37 20.26
CA ASP A 16 -2.01 -0.64 18.84
C ASP A 16 -1.53 0.53 17.97
N LEU A 17 -0.21 0.75 17.95
CA LEU A 17 0.44 1.88 17.30
C LEU A 17 1.33 1.47 16.12
N ASP A 18 1.55 2.40 15.19
CA ASP A 18 2.54 2.34 14.11
C ASP A 18 3.36 3.65 14.06
N PRO A 19 4.27 3.88 15.03
CA PRO A 19 5.10 5.10 15.07
C PRO A 19 5.98 5.28 13.83
N LEU A 20 6.31 4.18 13.15
CA LEU A 20 7.06 4.22 11.89
C LEU A 20 6.22 4.83 10.76
N ALA A 21 4.92 4.51 10.68
CA ALA A 21 4.02 5.15 9.72
C ALA A 21 3.94 6.67 9.91
N ALA A 22 3.88 7.15 11.15
CA ALA A 22 3.92 8.59 11.44
C ALA A 22 5.17 9.26 10.85
N PHE A 23 6.35 8.65 11.00
CA PHE A 23 7.56 9.23 10.44
C PHE A 23 7.58 9.21 8.90
N VAL A 24 7.05 8.15 8.28
CA VAL A 24 6.92 8.07 6.81
C VAL A 24 5.98 9.16 6.30
N ASP A 25 4.84 9.36 6.96
CA ASP A 25 3.86 10.38 6.59
C ASP A 25 4.42 11.80 6.74
N LEU A 26 5.18 12.06 7.82
CA LEU A 26 5.96 13.29 7.99
C LEU A 26 6.98 13.51 6.87
N GLY A 27 7.66 12.45 6.43
CA GLY A 27 8.58 12.51 5.30
C GLY A 27 7.92 12.90 3.98
N ILE A 28 6.68 12.47 3.75
CA ILE A 28 5.90 12.86 2.56
C ILE A 28 5.47 14.33 2.67
N ILE A 29 5.07 14.79 3.85
CA ILE A 29 4.70 16.20 4.08
C ILE A 29 5.92 17.09 3.85
N ALA A 30 7.06 16.79 4.49
CA ALA A 30 8.32 17.52 4.37
C ALA A 30 8.86 17.53 2.93
N ASN A 31 8.94 16.35 2.30
CA ASN A 31 9.47 16.19 0.94
C ASN A 31 10.83 16.85 0.73
N ASP A 32 11.69 16.68 1.71
CA ASP A 32 13.08 17.07 1.66
C ASP A 32 13.91 16.15 2.57
N ASP A 33 15.21 16.42 2.67
CA ASP A 33 16.14 15.60 3.47
C ASP A 33 16.30 16.14 4.91
N GLY A 34 15.42 17.04 5.34
CA GLY A 34 15.54 17.79 6.59
C GLY A 34 14.86 17.16 7.79
N ILE A 35 13.93 16.22 7.58
CA ILE A 35 13.12 15.60 8.64
C ILE A 35 13.89 14.44 9.30
N GLY A 36 13.81 14.33 10.62
CA GLY A 36 14.53 13.32 11.39
C GLY A 36 13.90 13.03 12.74
N LEU A 37 14.51 12.10 13.46
CA LEU A 37 14.08 11.67 14.79
C LEU A 37 15.29 11.64 15.73
N ASN A 38 15.07 12.07 16.98
CA ASN A 38 16.03 11.82 18.06
C ASN A 38 15.79 10.43 18.67
N ASP A 39 16.68 10.02 19.57
CA ASP A 39 16.51 8.76 20.32
C ASP A 39 15.21 8.78 21.15
N PRO A 40 14.43 7.69 21.16
CA PRO A 40 13.24 7.57 21.98
C PRO A 40 13.52 7.76 23.47
N ALA A 41 12.66 8.51 24.14
CA ALA A 41 12.71 8.74 25.58
C ALA A 41 11.30 8.84 26.16
N GLY A 42 11.02 8.10 27.24
CA GLY A 42 9.75 8.20 27.97
C GLY A 42 8.52 7.76 27.18
N GLY A 43 8.66 6.82 26.25
CA GLY A 43 7.55 6.34 25.41
C GLY A 43 7.22 7.24 24.21
N MET A 44 8.07 8.23 23.93
CA MET A 44 7.93 9.14 22.80
C MET A 44 9.25 9.31 22.06
N GLN A 45 9.16 9.64 20.78
CA GLN A 45 10.28 9.97 19.93
C GLN A 45 10.15 11.40 19.41
N GLN A 46 11.14 12.25 19.68
CA GLN A 46 11.10 13.64 19.26
C GLN A 46 11.37 13.78 17.77
N VAL A 47 10.51 14.53 17.09
CA VAL A 47 10.67 14.91 15.69
C VAL A 47 11.61 16.10 15.60
N THR A 48 12.54 16.06 14.64
CA THR A 48 13.42 17.17 14.30
C THR A 48 13.20 17.55 12.84
N TYR A 49 13.25 18.83 12.53
CA TYR A 49 13.11 19.28 11.15
C TYR A 49 14.04 20.44 10.87
N ASN A 50 14.92 20.28 9.88
CA ASN A 50 15.73 21.34 9.31
C ASN A 50 15.27 21.58 7.88
N GLN A 51 14.27 22.45 7.69
CA GLN A 51 13.66 22.70 6.40
C GLN A 51 14.71 23.09 5.34
N THR A 52 14.75 22.35 4.24
CA THR A 52 15.66 22.63 3.11
C THR A 52 14.93 23.06 1.84
N VAL A 53 13.61 22.86 1.79
CA VAL A 53 12.74 23.29 0.70
C VAL A 53 11.59 24.12 1.24
N ALA A 54 11.36 25.30 0.66
CA ALA A 54 10.24 26.16 1.02
C ALA A 54 8.95 25.73 0.31
N GLY A 55 7.84 25.80 1.02
CA GLY A 55 6.52 25.44 0.50
C GLY A 55 5.50 25.44 1.62
N ALA A 56 4.24 25.75 1.31
CA ALA A 56 3.23 25.93 2.35
C ALA A 56 3.06 24.70 3.28
N PRO A 57 3.13 23.43 2.80
CA PRO A 57 3.16 22.27 3.68
C PRO A 57 4.42 22.20 4.56
N GLN A 58 5.59 22.47 3.98
CA GLN A 58 6.87 22.48 4.69
C GLN A 58 6.92 23.57 5.75
N ASP A 59 6.48 24.79 5.43
CA ASP A 59 6.46 25.93 6.33
C ASP A 59 5.53 25.65 7.54
N ARG A 60 4.39 24.97 7.30
CA ARG A 60 3.51 24.53 8.38
C ARG A 60 4.20 23.48 9.26
N LEU A 61 4.82 22.48 8.65
CA LEU A 61 5.50 21.43 9.38
C LEU A 61 6.68 21.98 10.20
N ASP A 62 7.49 22.85 9.61
CA ASP A 62 8.58 23.57 10.27
C ASP A 62 8.07 24.34 11.49
N THR A 63 6.99 25.10 11.33
CA THR A 63 6.37 25.83 12.44
C THR A 63 5.95 24.89 13.57
N LEU A 64 5.29 23.76 13.26
CA LEU A 64 4.81 22.82 14.26
C LEU A 64 5.95 22.08 14.99
N VAL A 65 7.03 21.75 14.28
CA VAL A 65 8.18 21.03 14.87
C VAL A 65 9.07 21.97 15.70
N ASN A 66 9.35 23.18 15.16
CA ASN A 66 10.41 24.06 15.67
C ASN A 66 9.92 25.20 16.58
N THR A 67 8.62 25.37 16.77
CA THR A 67 8.07 26.40 17.67
C THR A 67 7.76 25.82 19.05
N ASN A 68 8.15 26.48 20.13
CA ASN A 68 7.64 26.17 21.47
C ASN A 68 6.30 26.90 21.68
N PHE A 69 5.21 26.15 21.78
CA PHE A 69 3.88 26.74 21.97
C PHE A 69 3.60 26.98 23.46
N SER A 70 3.07 28.16 23.78
CA SER A 70 2.67 28.52 25.15
C SER A 70 1.31 29.23 25.19
N PRO A 71 0.23 28.58 24.71
CA PRO A 71 -1.10 29.17 24.69
C PRO A 71 -1.64 29.43 26.10
N ASP A 72 -2.48 30.46 26.22
CA ASP A 72 -3.29 30.72 27.40
C ASP A 72 -4.76 30.41 27.07
N TYR A 73 -5.28 29.31 27.61
CA TYR A 73 -6.68 28.89 27.44
C TYR A 73 -7.62 29.49 28.52
N GLY A 74 -7.18 30.50 29.26
CA GLY A 74 -7.93 31.15 30.35
C GLY A 74 -7.43 30.83 31.75
N GLY A 75 -6.41 29.97 31.87
CA GLY A 75 -5.75 29.60 33.12
C GLY A 75 -4.32 30.15 33.28
N GLY A 76 -3.84 30.92 32.31
CA GLY A 76 -2.45 31.32 32.16
C GLY A 76 -1.72 30.54 31.07
N ALA A 77 -0.60 31.08 30.60
CA ALA A 77 0.23 30.44 29.58
C ALA A 77 0.82 29.12 30.07
N GLN A 78 0.72 28.07 29.27
CA GLN A 78 1.28 26.75 29.56
C GLN A 78 1.98 26.16 28.34
N ASN A 79 3.07 25.43 28.54
CA ASN A 79 3.74 24.71 27.45
C ASN A 79 2.81 23.60 26.94
N VAL A 80 2.67 23.51 25.62
CA VAL A 80 1.89 22.46 24.97
C VAL A 80 2.74 21.87 23.86
N ASP A 81 3.04 20.58 23.96
CA ASP A 81 3.66 19.83 22.87
C ASP A 81 2.57 19.21 21.99
N ILE A 82 2.95 18.77 20.80
CA ILE A 82 2.12 18.05 19.83
C ILE A 82 2.59 16.60 19.81
N VAL A 83 1.69 15.66 20.08
CA VAL A 83 2.00 14.23 20.14
C VAL A 83 1.22 13.51 19.05
N ILE A 84 1.94 12.97 18.07
CA ILE A 84 1.38 12.21 16.96
C ILE A 84 1.16 10.77 17.42
N ILE A 85 -0.05 10.28 17.21
CA ILE A 85 -0.50 8.93 17.50
C ILE A 85 -0.97 8.31 16.19
N ALA A 86 -0.06 7.62 15.52
CA ALA A 86 -0.39 6.77 14.39
C ALA A 86 -0.98 5.45 14.91
N GLY A 87 -2.30 5.38 15.02
CA GLY A 87 -3.01 4.20 15.49
C GLY A 87 -3.20 3.16 14.37
N LEU A 88 -3.21 1.88 14.74
CA LEU A 88 -3.78 0.82 13.90
C LEU A 88 -5.31 0.80 14.08
N SER A 89 -6.05 0.02 13.27
CA SER A 89 -7.51 0.00 13.33
C SER A 89 -8.09 -0.44 14.69
N GLY A 90 -7.26 -1.10 15.52
CA GLY A 90 -7.60 -1.53 16.88
C GLY A 90 -7.36 -0.47 17.96
N PHE A 91 -6.71 0.66 17.63
CA PHE A 91 -6.39 1.70 18.61
C PHE A 91 -7.64 2.26 19.27
N VAL A 92 -7.60 2.28 20.60
CA VAL A 92 -8.62 2.89 21.45
C VAL A 92 -7.95 3.74 22.52
N LEU A 93 -8.60 4.83 22.92
CA LEU A 93 -8.23 5.56 24.14
C LEU A 93 -8.54 4.73 25.38
N ASP A 94 -8.00 5.14 26.53
CA ASP A 94 -8.24 4.48 27.83
C ASP A 94 -9.73 4.38 28.21
N ASP A 95 -10.57 5.29 27.71
CA ASP A 95 -12.02 5.26 27.90
C ASP A 95 -12.77 4.31 26.91
N GLY A 96 -12.02 3.66 26.02
CA GLY A 96 -12.52 2.75 24.98
C GLY A 96 -12.95 3.44 23.69
N THR A 97 -12.78 4.76 23.56
CA THR A 97 -13.10 5.50 22.33
C THR A 97 -12.21 5.02 21.18
N SER A 98 -12.83 4.52 20.11
CA SER A 98 -12.14 4.03 18.90
C SER A 98 -11.94 5.13 17.87
N PHE A 99 -10.81 5.07 17.18
CA PHE A 99 -10.46 5.96 16.06
C PHE A 99 -10.38 5.24 14.72
N ALA A 100 -10.93 4.02 14.62
CA ALA A 100 -10.93 3.26 13.37
C ALA A 100 -11.58 4.05 12.23
N ASN A 101 -10.89 4.13 11.08
CA ASN A 101 -11.25 4.93 9.92
C ASN A 101 -11.43 6.42 10.20
N ASN A 102 -10.65 6.99 11.12
CA ASN A 102 -10.77 8.39 11.50
C ASN A 102 -9.43 9.09 11.75
N GLY A 103 -9.44 10.42 11.70
CA GLY A 103 -8.39 11.31 12.18
C GLY A 103 -8.99 12.33 13.16
N THR A 104 -8.21 12.78 14.13
CA THR A 104 -8.61 13.89 15.01
C THR A 104 -7.40 14.58 15.65
N ALA A 105 -7.55 15.86 15.98
CA ALA A 105 -6.70 16.55 16.94
C ALA A 105 -7.47 16.79 18.26
N LEU A 106 -6.95 16.26 19.37
CA LEU A 106 -7.54 16.46 20.69
C LEU A 106 -6.78 17.56 21.46
N PRO A 107 -7.47 18.63 21.90
CA PRO A 107 -6.86 19.67 22.71
C PRO A 107 -6.34 19.16 24.05
N PRO A 108 -5.36 19.86 24.68
CA PRO A 108 -4.90 19.55 26.03
C PRO A 108 -6.03 19.42 27.05
N ALA A 109 -5.86 18.50 27.99
CA ALA A 109 -6.72 18.35 29.16
C ALA A 109 -6.85 19.69 29.89
N GLY A 110 -8.08 20.06 30.25
CA GLY A 110 -8.34 21.31 30.97
C GLY A 110 -8.23 22.60 30.14
N SER A 111 -7.96 22.53 28.83
CA SER A 111 -8.04 23.70 27.92
C SER A 111 -9.44 24.29 27.79
N GLY A 112 -10.48 23.51 28.11
CA GLY A 112 -11.88 23.92 27.93
C GLY A 112 -12.33 23.97 26.46
N LEU A 113 -11.44 23.63 25.52
CA LEU A 113 -11.77 23.52 24.10
C LEU A 113 -12.61 22.26 23.82
N PRO A 114 -13.44 22.25 22.77
CA PRO A 114 -14.20 21.07 22.36
C PRO A 114 -13.29 19.85 22.15
N GLY A 115 -13.67 18.69 22.70
CA GLY A 115 -12.88 17.46 22.63
C GLY A 115 -11.83 17.28 23.74
N ALA A 116 -11.51 18.34 24.51
CA ALA A 116 -10.52 18.27 25.59
C ALA A 116 -10.86 17.23 26.69
N SER A 117 -12.14 16.84 26.82
CA SER A 117 -12.56 15.80 27.78
C SER A 117 -12.13 14.39 27.39
N LEU A 118 -11.76 14.16 26.13
CA LEU A 118 -11.26 12.87 25.63
C LEU A 118 -9.74 12.74 25.80
N ASN A 119 -9.04 13.84 26.04
CA ASN A 119 -7.60 13.86 26.25
C ASN A 119 -7.27 13.89 27.74
N THR A 120 -6.44 12.95 28.19
CA THR A 120 -5.98 12.84 29.58
C THR A 120 -4.64 13.56 29.82
N THR A 121 -4.00 14.07 28.77
CA THR A 121 -2.65 14.68 28.79
C THR A 121 -2.70 16.20 28.71
N ASN A 122 -1.59 16.87 29.03
CA ASN A 122 -1.47 18.33 28.89
C ASN A 122 -1.01 18.75 27.48
N ASP A 123 -0.85 17.79 26.57
CA ASP A 123 -0.35 18.01 25.22
C ASP A 123 -1.48 17.94 24.19
N CYS A 124 -1.27 18.51 23.01
CA CYS A 124 -2.20 18.36 21.89
C CYS A 124 -1.95 17.01 21.23
N LEU A 125 -2.94 16.11 21.24
CA LEU A 125 -2.81 14.81 20.58
C LEU A 125 -3.26 14.94 19.12
N VAL A 126 -2.52 14.36 18.20
CA VAL A 126 -2.88 14.22 16.78
C VAL A 126 -3.00 12.73 16.48
N ILE A 127 -4.22 12.23 16.38
CA ILE A 127 -4.52 10.80 16.28
C ILE A 127 -5.05 10.51 14.88
N TYR A 128 -4.54 9.47 14.23
CA TYR A 128 -5.12 9.01 12.97
C TYR A 128 -4.94 7.50 12.77
N ASP A 129 -5.94 6.87 12.14
CA ASP A 129 -5.87 5.46 11.75
C ASP A 129 -5.04 5.29 10.48
N THR A 130 -3.92 4.60 10.61
CA THR A 130 -3.00 4.28 9.52
C THR A 130 -3.56 3.23 8.54
N GLN A 131 -4.63 2.53 8.92
CA GLN A 131 -5.31 1.49 8.15
C GLN A 131 -6.69 1.95 7.65
N GLN A 132 -6.97 3.26 7.73
CA GLN A 132 -8.24 3.82 7.28
C GLN A 132 -8.52 3.49 5.81
N ASN A 133 -9.81 3.41 5.49
CA ASN A 133 -10.27 3.30 4.12
C ASN A 133 -11.48 4.20 3.86
N ILE A 134 -11.30 5.52 4.02
CA ILE A 134 -12.36 6.50 3.80
C ILE A 134 -12.25 7.18 2.44
N CYS A 135 -13.40 7.38 1.81
CA CYS A 135 -13.56 8.38 0.76
C CYS A 135 -14.15 9.66 1.38
N VAL A 136 -13.79 10.81 0.80
CA VAL A 136 -14.30 12.13 1.16
C VAL A 136 -14.95 12.79 -0.06
N ALA A 137 -15.70 13.87 0.16
CA ALA A 137 -16.37 14.59 -0.91
C ALA A 137 -15.36 15.23 -1.88
N ARG A 138 -15.42 14.89 -3.17
CA ARG A 138 -14.57 15.45 -4.21
C ARG A 138 -15.06 16.83 -4.62
N ASP A 139 -14.15 17.81 -4.68
CA ASP A 139 -14.45 19.16 -5.13
C ASP A 139 -14.99 19.16 -6.58
N GLY A 140 -15.91 20.07 -6.85
CA GLY A 140 -16.55 20.21 -8.17
C GLY A 140 -17.57 19.11 -8.54
N THR A 141 -17.82 18.13 -7.67
CA THR A 141 -18.78 17.03 -7.94
C THR A 141 -20.15 17.20 -7.29
N GLY A 142 -20.39 18.30 -6.58
CA GLY A 142 -21.63 18.51 -5.84
C GLY A 142 -21.81 17.58 -4.64
N GLY A 143 -20.70 17.13 -4.03
CA GLY A 143 -20.71 16.28 -2.83
C GLY A 143 -20.62 14.78 -3.08
N THR A 144 -20.11 14.35 -4.24
CA THR A 144 -19.84 12.92 -4.48
C THR A 144 -18.68 12.47 -3.60
N ILE A 145 -18.90 11.43 -2.79
CA ILE A 145 -17.92 10.91 -1.82
C ILE A 145 -17.12 9.77 -2.44
N ASP A 146 -16.18 10.10 -3.30
CA ASP A 146 -15.34 9.15 -4.05
C ASP A 146 -13.85 9.54 -4.12
N LEU A 147 -13.44 10.59 -3.41
CA LEU A 147 -12.05 11.00 -3.32
C LEU A 147 -11.37 10.20 -2.21
N SER A 148 -10.40 9.36 -2.56
CA SER A 148 -9.61 8.66 -1.56
C SER A 148 -8.70 9.61 -0.81
N ILE A 149 -8.48 9.31 0.47
CA ILE A 149 -7.53 10.03 1.31
C ILE A 149 -6.37 9.11 1.68
N SER A 150 -5.18 9.70 1.71
CA SER A 150 -3.97 9.00 2.15
C SER A 150 -3.59 9.45 3.56
N ASN A 151 -2.91 8.61 4.30
CA ASN A 151 -2.41 8.91 5.65
C ASN A 151 -1.67 10.26 5.80
N PRO A 152 -0.73 10.67 4.93
CA PRO A 152 -0.07 11.97 5.08
C PRO A 152 -1.02 13.15 4.88
N VAL A 153 -2.10 12.95 4.11
CA VAL A 153 -3.13 13.96 3.88
C VAL A 153 -4.05 14.08 5.10
N VAL A 154 -4.43 12.96 5.74
CA VAL A 154 -5.13 13.00 7.04
C VAL A 154 -4.24 13.62 8.12
N LEU A 155 -2.99 13.19 8.25
CA LEU A 155 -2.08 13.75 9.25
C LEU A 155 -1.92 15.27 9.07
N PHE A 156 -1.79 15.75 7.84
CA PHE A 156 -1.68 17.19 7.57
C PHE A 156 -2.99 17.95 7.80
N HIS A 157 -4.14 17.31 7.55
CA HIS A 157 -5.44 17.83 7.94
C HIS A 157 -5.50 18.03 9.46
N GLU A 158 -5.13 17.01 10.24
CA GLU A 158 -5.13 17.11 11.70
C GLU A 158 -4.08 18.10 12.23
N PHE A 159 -2.97 18.30 11.51
CA PHE A 159 -2.02 19.38 11.82
C PHE A 159 -2.62 20.77 11.65
N SER A 160 -3.60 20.95 10.76
CA SER A 160 -4.32 22.22 10.66
C SER A 160 -5.12 22.51 11.94
N HIS A 161 -5.82 21.49 12.46
CA HIS A 161 -6.51 21.59 13.75
C HIS A 161 -5.53 21.82 14.90
N ALA A 162 -4.49 20.99 15.01
CA ALA A 162 -3.46 21.11 16.04
C ALA A 162 -2.82 22.49 16.04
N PHE A 163 -2.46 23.04 14.87
CA PHE A 163 -1.91 24.38 14.72
C PHE A 163 -2.82 25.45 15.34
N ARG A 164 -4.14 25.37 15.12
CA ARG A 164 -5.09 26.32 15.72
C ARG A 164 -5.29 26.07 17.20
N ILE A 165 -5.29 24.82 17.66
CA ILE A 165 -5.36 24.46 19.09
C ILE A 165 -4.18 25.06 19.85
N VAL A 166 -2.94 24.79 19.44
CA VAL A 166 -1.73 25.22 20.17
C VAL A 166 -1.48 26.73 20.11
N ASN A 167 -2.20 27.45 19.25
CA ASN A 167 -2.23 28.91 19.20
C ASN A 167 -3.48 29.53 19.87
N ASN A 168 -4.35 28.71 20.48
CA ASN A 168 -5.64 29.09 21.03
C ASN A 168 -6.52 29.91 20.05
N ASN A 169 -6.56 29.47 18.79
CA ASN A 169 -7.27 30.12 17.69
C ASN A 169 -8.23 29.16 16.97
N LEU A 170 -8.79 28.19 17.70
CA LEU A 170 -9.76 27.23 17.16
C LEU A 170 -10.99 27.96 16.63
N LEU A 171 -11.44 27.61 15.42
CA LEU A 171 -12.63 28.18 14.82
C LEU A 171 -13.89 27.47 15.33
N ALA A 172 -15.06 28.02 14.96
CA ALA A 172 -16.33 27.43 15.36
C ALA A 172 -16.49 26.02 14.78
N LEU A 173 -16.90 25.08 15.64
CA LEU A 173 -17.25 23.71 15.28
C LEU A 173 -18.77 23.54 15.18
N THR A 174 -19.21 22.63 14.32
CA THR A 174 -20.62 22.27 14.13
C THR A 174 -20.74 20.77 13.98
N ALA A 175 -21.83 20.17 14.46
CA ALA A 175 -22.07 18.73 14.32
C ALA A 175 -22.46 18.31 12.89
N GLN A 176 -22.83 19.27 12.03
CA GLN A 176 -23.18 19.02 10.64
C GLN A 176 -21.93 18.78 9.79
N CYS A 177 -21.99 17.79 8.91
CA CYS A 177 -20.92 17.53 7.93
C CYS A 177 -21.09 18.25 6.58
N ASN A 178 -22.31 18.73 6.29
CA ASN A 178 -22.63 19.53 5.13
C ASN A 178 -23.71 20.59 5.52
N PRO A 179 -23.37 21.88 5.55
CA PRO A 179 -22.03 22.42 5.31
C PRO A 179 -21.05 22.03 6.42
N ALA A 180 -19.76 21.94 6.07
CA ALA A 180 -18.67 21.78 7.02
C ALA A 180 -18.63 22.96 8.00
N SER A 181 -18.14 22.70 9.22
CA SER A 181 -17.89 23.78 10.18
C SER A 181 -16.79 24.71 9.66
N PRO A 182 -16.70 25.97 10.14
CA PRO A 182 -15.57 26.84 9.84
C PRO A 182 -14.19 26.21 10.11
N GLU A 183 -14.08 25.42 11.18
CA GLU A 183 -12.84 24.72 11.55
C GLU A 183 -12.48 23.60 10.56
N GLU A 184 -13.46 22.77 10.20
CA GLU A 184 -13.31 21.71 9.19
C GLU A 184 -13.02 22.29 7.81
N ASN A 185 -13.72 23.36 7.42
CA ASN A 185 -13.48 24.05 6.15
C ASN A 185 -12.03 24.54 6.05
N ALA A 186 -11.52 25.18 7.10
CA ALA A 186 -10.15 25.65 7.15
C ALA A 186 -9.13 24.49 7.09
N ALA A 187 -9.40 23.38 7.78
CA ALA A 187 -8.55 22.18 7.71
C ALA A 187 -8.55 21.53 6.32
N ILE A 188 -9.70 21.45 5.65
CA ILE A 188 -9.80 20.94 4.27
C ILE A 188 -9.06 21.87 3.29
N VAL A 189 -9.12 23.19 3.50
CA VAL A 189 -8.37 24.15 2.67
C VAL A 189 -6.87 23.90 2.82
N ASP A 190 -6.36 23.73 4.05
CA ASP A 190 -4.95 23.41 4.28
C ASP A 190 -4.59 22.02 3.71
N GLU A 191 -5.42 20.99 3.91
CA GLU A 191 -5.28 19.66 3.32
C GLU A 191 -5.12 19.74 1.79
N ASN A 192 -5.95 20.55 1.13
CA ASN A 192 -5.92 20.74 -0.31
C ASN A 192 -4.63 21.41 -0.80
N VAL A 193 -3.95 22.19 0.05
CA VAL A 193 -2.60 22.70 -0.27
C VAL A 193 -1.61 21.54 -0.37
N LEU A 194 -1.62 20.59 0.58
CA LEU A 194 -0.78 19.40 0.49
C LEU A 194 -1.17 18.52 -0.71
N ARG A 195 -2.46 18.33 -0.98
CA ARG A 195 -2.92 17.58 -2.17
C ARG A 195 -2.40 18.19 -3.46
N SER A 196 -2.46 19.52 -3.57
CA SER A 196 -1.94 20.26 -4.72
C SER A 196 -0.43 20.13 -4.84
N ASP A 197 0.28 20.24 -3.73
CA ASP A 197 1.73 20.09 -3.70
C ASP A 197 2.17 18.66 -4.09
N ILE A 198 1.52 17.64 -3.53
CA ILE A 198 1.71 16.24 -3.95
C ILE A 198 1.46 16.09 -5.45
N ALA A 199 0.34 16.58 -5.98
CA ALA A 199 0.04 16.50 -7.41
C ALA A 199 1.10 17.22 -8.27
N ASN A 200 1.55 18.40 -7.85
CA ASN A 200 2.57 19.19 -8.54
C ASN A 200 3.93 18.46 -8.60
N ARG A 201 4.38 17.89 -7.47
CA ARG A 201 5.62 17.08 -7.39
C ARG A 201 5.57 15.88 -8.34
N LEU A 202 4.35 15.40 -8.61
CA LEU A 202 4.08 14.23 -9.44
C LEU A 202 3.77 14.59 -10.91
N GLY A 203 3.64 15.88 -11.25
CA GLY A 203 3.28 16.35 -12.58
C GLY A 203 1.84 16.03 -12.99
N GLU A 204 0.93 15.88 -12.03
CA GLU A 204 -0.48 15.54 -12.25
C GLU A 204 -1.43 16.70 -11.89
N ALA A 205 -2.69 16.57 -12.31
CA ALA A 205 -3.76 17.45 -11.86
C ALA A 205 -4.16 17.11 -10.43
N ALA A 206 -4.31 18.12 -9.57
CA ALA A 206 -4.72 17.92 -8.19
C ALA A 206 -6.19 17.51 -8.08
N GLU A 207 -6.45 16.41 -7.37
CA GLU A 207 -7.79 16.04 -6.92
C GLU A 207 -8.00 16.57 -5.50
N LEU A 208 -8.96 17.49 -5.35
CA LEU A 208 -9.20 18.25 -4.13
C LEU A 208 -10.48 17.78 -3.44
N ARG A 209 -10.50 17.90 -2.12
CA ARG A 209 -11.69 17.68 -1.28
C ARG A 209 -12.53 18.95 -1.26
N ASP A 210 -13.87 18.81 -1.30
CA ASP A 210 -14.78 19.95 -1.19
C ASP A 210 -14.68 20.59 0.21
N PRO A 211 -14.24 21.85 0.35
CA PRO A 211 -14.11 22.50 1.65
C PRO A 211 -15.42 22.66 2.42
N ASN A 212 -16.57 22.60 1.75
CA ASN A 212 -17.87 22.74 2.38
C ASN A 212 -18.46 21.40 2.83
N ILE A 213 -17.79 20.27 2.58
CA ILE A 213 -18.33 18.95 2.89
C ILE A 213 -17.24 18.11 3.55
N HIS A 214 -17.26 18.04 4.88
CA HIS A 214 -16.34 17.17 5.62
C HIS A 214 -16.83 15.72 5.72
N CYS A 215 -18.03 15.41 5.21
CA CYS A 215 -18.57 14.06 5.21
C CYS A 215 -17.60 13.06 4.55
N GLY A 216 -17.46 11.89 5.14
CA GLY A 216 -16.71 10.76 4.59
C GLY A 216 -17.48 9.45 4.72
N GLN A 217 -17.05 8.43 3.96
CA GLN A 217 -17.61 7.08 4.05
C GLN A 217 -16.50 6.03 3.96
N VAL A 218 -16.65 4.94 4.70
CA VAL A 218 -15.76 3.78 4.62
C VAL A 218 -16.00 3.02 3.31
N GLY A 219 -14.94 2.44 2.75
CA GLY A 219 -15.02 1.57 1.57
C GLY A 219 -14.46 2.20 0.31
N CYS A 220 -13.45 3.08 0.43
CA CYS A 220 -12.74 3.57 -0.73
C CYS A 220 -12.05 2.41 -1.47
N SER A 221 -12.19 2.35 -2.78
CA SER A 221 -11.74 1.20 -3.57
C SER A 221 -10.22 1.18 -3.80
N SER A 222 -9.41 2.04 -3.17
CA SER A 222 -7.98 2.20 -3.48
C SER A 222 -7.00 2.04 -2.30
N GLY A 223 -6.34 0.88 -2.17
CA GLY A 223 -5.15 0.69 -1.32
C GLY A 223 -3.88 1.35 -1.90
N CYS A 224 -2.80 1.53 -1.12
CA CYS A 224 -1.54 2.09 -1.62
C CYS A 224 -0.49 1.01 -1.98
N CYS A 225 0.33 1.26 -3.01
CA CYS A 225 1.44 0.40 -3.43
C CYS A 225 2.80 0.97 -2.94
N ILE A 226 3.01 1.00 -1.62
CA ILE A 226 4.02 1.86 -0.97
C ILE A 226 5.49 1.58 -1.37
N ILE A 227 5.88 0.33 -1.62
CA ILE A 227 7.25 0.03 -2.11
C ILE A 227 7.45 0.56 -3.53
N ALA A 228 6.44 0.41 -4.39
CA ALA A 228 6.52 0.90 -5.77
C ALA A 228 6.53 2.42 -5.81
N THR A 229 5.77 3.06 -4.92
CA THR A 229 5.81 4.51 -4.70
C THR A 229 7.19 4.99 -4.33
N LEU A 230 7.83 4.37 -3.32
CA LEU A 230 9.13 4.81 -2.85
C LEU A 230 10.23 4.53 -3.88
N ALA A 231 10.21 3.36 -4.53
CA ALA A 231 11.20 3.01 -5.55
C ALA A 231 11.11 3.90 -6.80
N SER A 232 9.89 4.23 -7.24
CA SER A 232 9.65 5.15 -8.36
C SER A 232 9.70 6.62 -7.96
N ARG A 233 9.83 6.91 -6.66
CA ARG A 233 9.77 8.26 -6.06
C ARG A 233 8.50 9.03 -6.41
N SER A 234 7.43 8.33 -6.75
CA SER A 234 6.19 8.93 -7.24
C SER A 234 4.99 8.01 -6.99
N LEU A 235 3.98 8.52 -6.30
CA LEU A 235 2.66 7.88 -6.12
C LEU A 235 1.90 7.73 -7.44
N ASN A 236 2.40 8.37 -8.49
CA ASN A 236 1.78 8.59 -9.78
C ASN A 236 2.68 8.11 -10.93
N SER A 237 3.77 7.42 -10.59
CA SER A 237 4.60 6.81 -11.61
C SER A 237 3.75 5.86 -12.45
N VAL A 238 4.11 5.73 -13.72
CA VAL A 238 3.46 4.77 -14.63
C VAL A 238 3.41 3.38 -13.99
N GLN A 239 4.43 3.03 -13.20
CA GLN A 239 4.51 1.81 -12.43
C GLN A 239 3.42 1.70 -11.37
N VAL A 240 3.27 2.69 -10.49
CA VAL A 240 2.27 2.68 -9.42
C VAL A 240 0.85 2.72 -9.99
N GLN A 241 0.61 3.56 -11.00
CA GLN A 241 -0.70 3.65 -11.64
C GLN A 241 -1.06 2.35 -12.36
N TYR A 242 -0.08 1.69 -12.99
CA TYR A 242 -0.32 0.39 -13.61
C TYR A 242 -0.60 -0.73 -12.59
N LEU A 243 0.08 -0.73 -11.43
CA LEU A 243 -0.25 -1.66 -10.33
C LEU A 243 -1.68 -1.45 -9.82
N ARG A 244 -2.11 -0.19 -9.65
CA ARG A 244 -3.50 0.13 -9.30
C ARG A 244 -4.47 -0.36 -10.37
N HIS A 245 -4.14 -0.14 -11.64
CA HIS A 245 -4.96 -0.63 -12.76
C HIS A 245 -5.10 -2.15 -12.75
N ILE A 246 -4.01 -2.90 -12.54
CA ILE A 246 -4.05 -4.36 -12.39
C ILE A 246 -4.92 -4.74 -11.20
N ARG A 247 -4.74 -4.11 -10.04
CA ARG A 247 -5.56 -4.39 -8.86
C ARG A 247 -7.04 -4.19 -9.15
N ASP A 248 -7.42 -3.01 -9.62
CA ASP A 248 -8.83 -2.59 -9.70
C ASP A 248 -9.55 -3.23 -10.89
N HIS A 249 -8.85 -3.46 -12.00
CA HIS A 249 -9.45 -3.91 -13.25
C HIS A 249 -9.01 -5.29 -13.69
N PHE A 250 -8.20 -6.00 -12.91
CA PHE A 250 -7.87 -7.40 -13.20
C PHE A 250 -8.08 -8.28 -11.97
N VAL A 251 -7.47 -7.95 -10.84
CA VAL A 251 -7.51 -8.79 -9.64
C VAL A 251 -8.85 -8.68 -8.90
N ARG A 252 -9.32 -7.47 -8.60
CA ARG A 252 -10.56 -7.22 -7.83
C ARG A 252 -11.84 -7.29 -8.66
N LYS A 253 -11.78 -7.87 -9.87
CA LYS A 253 -12.95 -8.00 -10.76
C LYS A 253 -13.94 -9.08 -10.33
N THR A 254 -13.52 -9.98 -9.45
CA THR A 254 -14.32 -11.12 -9.02
C THR A 254 -14.24 -11.29 -7.50
N GLU A 255 -15.15 -12.04 -6.90
CA GLU A 255 -15.24 -12.21 -5.45
C GLU A 255 -14.02 -12.96 -4.90
N VAL A 256 -13.58 -14.02 -5.58
CA VAL A 256 -12.36 -14.75 -5.18
C VAL A 256 -11.11 -13.91 -5.40
N GLY A 257 -11.10 -13.07 -6.44
CA GLY A 257 -10.01 -12.14 -6.72
C GLY A 257 -9.91 -11.01 -5.71
N PHE A 258 -11.05 -10.46 -5.28
CA PHE A 258 -11.13 -9.49 -4.18
C PHE A 258 -10.61 -10.11 -2.87
N SER A 259 -11.13 -11.29 -2.50
CA SER A 259 -10.69 -12.01 -1.29
C SER A 259 -9.20 -12.35 -1.31
N PHE A 260 -8.69 -12.80 -2.46
CA PHE A 260 -7.26 -13.02 -2.67
C PHE A 260 -6.46 -11.74 -2.46
N PHE A 261 -6.90 -10.61 -3.04
CA PHE A 261 -6.22 -9.35 -2.88
C PHE A 261 -6.17 -8.90 -1.42
N GLU A 262 -7.26 -9.06 -0.66
CA GLU A 262 -7.27 -8.71 0.76
C GLU A 262 -6.25 -9.52 1.58
N GLN A 263 -6.10 -10.81 1.31
CA GLN A 263 -5.07 -11.63 1.94
C GLN A 263 -3.67 -11.21 1.50
N PHE A 264 -3.45 -11.04 0.18
CA PHE A 264 -2.18 -10.55 -0.36
C PHE A 264 -1.78 -9.21 0.24
N PHE A 265 -2.73 -8.28 0.33
CA PHE A 265 -2.49 -6.93 0.80
C PHE A 265 -2.17 -6.90 2.29
N ARG A 266 -2.83 -7.73 3.11
CA ARG A 266 -2.46 -7.96 4.51
C ARG A 266 -1.02 -8.46 4.64
N ASP A 267 -0.66 -9.48 3.88
CA ASP A 267 0.69 -10.05 3.91
C ASP A 267 1.72 -9.02 3.44
N TYR A 268 1.39 -8.24 2.39
CA TYR A 268 2.22 -7.17 1.85
C TYR A 268 2.45 -6.05 2.88
N TYR A 269 1.41 -5.60 3.57
CA TYR A 269 1.52 -4.57 4.61
C TYR A 269 2.25 -5.04 5.86
N SER A 270 2.36 -6.35 6.09
CA SER A 270 3.11 -6.89 7.24
C SER A 270 4.62 -6.62 7.18
N PHE A 271 5.16 -6.24 6.01
CA PHE A 271 6.59 -5.96 5.84
C PHE A 271 6.89 -4.73 4.98
N SER A 272 5.99 -4.32 4.08
CA SER A 272 6.26 -3.25 3.12
C SER A 272 6.58 -1.88 3.75
N PRO A 273 5.99 -1.45 4.88
CA PRO A 273 6.40 -0.20 5.53
C PRO A 273 7.85 -0.26 6.01
N GLN A 274 8.27 -1.38 6.61
CA GLN A 274 9.63 -1.57 7.10
C GLN A 274 10.64 -1.69 5.94
N VAL A 275 10.25 -2.29 4.81
CA VAL A 275 11.05 -2.24 3.58
C VAL A 275 11.22 -0.80 3.13
N CYS A 276 10.14 0.00 3.14
CA CYS A 276 10.21 1.41 2.79
C CYS A 276 11.18 2.18 3.68
N THR A 277 11.11 2.01 5.00
CA THR A 277 12.07 2.60 5.94
C THR A 277 13.51 2.21 5.63
N LEU A 278 13.76 0.93 5.36
CA LEU A 278 15.10 0.42 5.11
C LEU A 278 15.70 0.90 3.79
N ILE A 279 14.88 1.28 2.80
CA ILE A 279 15.37 1.80 1.51
C ILE A 279 15.23 3.32 1.39
N ALA A 280 14.55 3.97 2.34
CA ALA A 280 14.48 5.42 2.43
C ALA A 280 15.90 6.01 2.57
N GLY A 281 16.20 7.08 1.82
CA GLY A 281 17.54 7.66 1.79
C GLY A 281 18.61 6.79 1.11
N GLN A 282 18.24 5.67 0.46
CA GLN A 282 19.17 4.82 -0.30
C GLN A 282 18.84 4.82 -1.81
N PRO A 283 19.14 5.92 -2.55
CA PRO A 283 18.84 6.08 -3.98
C PRO A 283 19.19 4.89 -4.87
N LYS A 284 20.34 4.27 -4.61
CA LYS A 284 20.86 3.13 -5.38
C LYS A 284 19.98 1.89 -5.22
N ILE A 285 19.46 1.63 -4.03
CA ILE A 285 18.57 0.48 -3.78
C ILE A 285 17.20 0.73 -4.38
N SER A 286 16.65 1.95 -4.24
CA SER A 286 15.39 2.32 -4.88
C SER A 286 15.44 2.14 -6.40
N GLU A 287 16.53 2.59 -7.04
CA GLU A 287 16.74 2.41 -8.48
C GLU A 287 16.91 0.94 -8.85
N GLN A 288 17.64 0.15 -8.06
CA GLN A 288 17.78 -1.28 -8.27
C GLN A 288 16.44 -2.01 -8.17
N LEU A 289 15.60 -1.69 -7.18
CA LEU A 289 14.27 -2.27 -7.02
C LEU A 289 13.35 -1.84 -8.17
N LEU A 290 13.40 -0.58 -8.58
CA LEU A 290 12.60 -0.09 -9.69
C LEU A 290 12.95 -0.82 -11.01
N THR A 291 14.23 -0.87 -11.35
CA THR A 291 14.71 -1.42 -12.63
C THR A 291 14.78 -2.93 -12.64
N GLY A 292 15.22 -3.55 -11.55
CA GLY A 292 15.46 -4.99 -11.44
C GLY A 292 14.34 -5.79 -10.76
N TYR A 293 13.27 -5.17 -10.26
CA TYR A 293 12.16 -5.91 -9.64
C TYR A 293 10.79 -5.42 -10.11
N ILE A 294 10.47 -4.15 -9.89
CA ILE A 294 9.14 -3.58 -10.15
C ILE A 294 8.86 -3.55 -11.65
N THR A 295 9.78 -3.05 -12.47
CA THR A 295 9.57 -2.97 -13.92
C THR A 295 9.37 -4.37 -14.56
N PRO A 296 10.24 -5.37 -14.31
CA PRO A 296 10.01 -6.75 -14.76
C PRO A 296 8.67 -7.34 -14.30
N LEU A 297 8.27 -7.11 -13.04
CA LEU A 297 6.99 -7.56 -12.52
C LEU A 297 5.82 -6.98 -13.32
N LEU A 298 5.89 -5.69 -13.67
CA LEU A 298 4.85 -5.03 -14.47
C LEU A 298 4.80 -5.54 -15.89
N ASP A 299 5.96 -5.72 -16.52
CA ASP A 299 6.04 -6.22 -17.90
C ASP A 299 5.49 -7.64 -18.01
N PHE A 300 5.74 -8.47 -16.99
CA PHE A 300 5.10 -9.76 -16.84
C PHE A 300 3.57 -9.65 -16.74
N TRP A 301 3.04 -8.80 -15.86
CA TRP A 301 1.58 -8.65 -15.71
C TRP A 301 0.91 -8.04 -16.95
N LYS A 302 1.61 -7.18 -17.71
CA LYS A 302 1.13 -6.71 -19.03
C LYS A 302 0.90 -7.88 -19.99
N LEU A 303 1.84 -8.83 -20.05
CA LEU A 303 1.69 -10.04 -20.87
C LEU A 303 0.53 -10.91 -20.37
N MET A 304 0.39 -11.07 -19.06
CA MET A 304 -0.71 -11.85 -18.50
C MET A 304 -2.08 -11.24 -18.85
N ILE A 305 -2.23 -9.92 -18.74
CA ILE A 305 -3.46 -9.21 -19.12
C ILE A 305 -3.71 -9.31 -20.63
N LEU A 306 -2.66 -9.22 -21.45
CA LEU A 306 -2.77 -9.38 -22.89
C LEU A 306 -3.26 -10.80 -23.25
N ARG A 307 -2.66 -11.82 -22.65
CA ARG A 307 -3.06 -13.22 -22.78
C ARG A 307 -4.48 -13.48 -22.28
N ALA A 308 -4.91 -12.81 -21.20
CA ALA A 308 -6.28 -12.93 -20.68
C ALA A 308 -7.35 -12.40 -21.65
N LYS A 309 -6.99 -11.44 -22.53
CA LYS A 309 -7.91 -10.87 -23.53
C LYS A 309 -8.02 -11.73 -24.78
N GLN A 310 -6.96 -12.45 -25.13
CA GLN A 310 -6.90 -13.27 -26.33
C GLN A 310 -6.06 -14.52 -26.05
N PRO A 311 -6.61 -15.74 -26.26
CA PRO A 311 -5.84 -16.97 -26.17
C PRO A 311 -4.61 -16.90 -27.09
N MET A 312 -3.45 -17.27 -26.54
CA MET A 312 -2.19 -17.31 -27.27
C MET A 312 -1.69 -18.74 -27.29
N ASP A 313 -1.32 -19.24 -28.47
CA ASP A 313 -0.48 -20.43 -28.57
C ASP A 313 0.96 -20.11 -28.12
N ALA A 314 1.79 -21.14 -27.97
CA ALA A 314 3.17 -21.01 -27.55
C ALA A 314 3.92 -19.97 -28.39
N ARG A 315 3.86 -20.09 -29.73
CA ARG A 315 4.53 -19.15 -30.65
C ARG A 315 4.13 -17.70 -30.40
N ALA A 316 2.82 -17.41 -30.32
CA ALA A 316 2.32 -16.06 -30.12
C ALA A 316 2.71 -15.50 -28.75
N LEU A 317 2.70 -16.33 -27.70
CA LEU A 317 3.13 -15.95 -26.36
C LEU A 317 4.64 -15.63 -26.32
N GLY A 318 5.46 -16.46 -26.98
CA GLY A 318 6.89 -16.22 -27.09
C GLY A 318 7.22 -14.98 -27.93
N GLN A 319 6.50 -14.76 -29.02
CA GLN A 319 6.63 -13.53 -29.82
C GLN A 319 6.25 -12.29 -29.00
N ALA A 320 5.15 -12.33 -28.26
CA ALA A 320 4.73 -11.20 -27.42
C ALA A 320 5.77 -10.86 -26.34
N PHE A 321 6.45 -11.85 -25.77
CA PHE A 321 7.56 -11.62 -24.84
C PHE A 321 8.78 -11.00 -25.57
N ILE A 322 9.17 -11.54 -26.72
CA ILE A 322 10.29 -11.02 -27.52
C ILE A 322 10.05 -9.57 -27.96
N ASP A 323 8.81 -9.23 -28.31
CA ASP A 323 8.43 -7.88 -28.74
C ASP A 323 8.56 -6.83 -27.62
N GLN A 324 8.59 -7.25 -26.35
CA GLN A 324 8.94 -6.35 -25.23
C GLN A 324 10.43 -6.01 -25.17
N HIS A 325 11.27 -6.74 -25.92
CA HIS A 325 12.73 -6.65 -25.87
C HIS A 325 13.36 -6.46 -27.27
N PRO A 326 12.98 -5.40 -28.02
CA PRO A 326 13.46 -5.20 -29.39
C PRO A 326 14.96 -4.90 -29.47
N ASP A 327 15.54 -4.24 -28.47
CA ASP A 327 16.99 -4.01 -28.36
C ASP A 327 17.65 -5.05 -27.45
N HIS A 328 18.53 -5.87 -28.03
CA HIS A 328 19.25 -6.91 -27.31
C HIS A 328 20.22 -6.39 -26.24
N ARG A 329 20.79 -5.20 -26.43
CA ARG A 329 21.66 -4.58 -25.42
C ARG A 329 20.84 -4.13 -24.22
N GLU A 330 19.66 -3.58 -24.47
CA GLU A 330 18.72 -3.20 -23.41
C GLU A 330 18.21 -4.44 -22.66
N ALA A 331 17.85 -5.51 -23.38
CA ALA A 331 17.46 -6.79 -22.78
C ALA A 331 18.57 -7.36 -21.86
N ARG A 332 19.84 -7.32 -22.30
CA ARG A 332 20.99 -7.73 -21.47
C ARG A 332 21.20 -6.81 -20.25
N ALA A 333 20.99 -5.52 -20.39
CA ALA A 333 21.08 -4.57 -19.28
C ALA A 333 19.98 -4.81 -18.24
N GLN A 334 18.76 -5.10 -18.71
CA GLN A 334 17.62 -5.44 -17.87
C GLN A 334 17.84 -6.78 -17.15
N LEU A 335 18.37 -7.80 -17.85
CA LEU A 335 18.75 -9.06 -17.22
C LEU A 335 19.81 -8.84 -16.13
N SER A 336 20.81 -8.00 -16.40
CA SER A 336 21.83 -7.65 -15.40
C SER A 336 21.22 -6.91 -14.20
N ALA A 337 20.19 -6.07 -14.41
CA ALA A 337 19.47 -5.39 -13.33
C ALA A 337 18.64 -6.37 -12.48
N LEU A 338 17.95 -7.31 -13.12
CA LEU A 338 17.25 -8.43 -12.46
C LEU A 338 18.21 -9.28 -11.62
N GLN A 339 19.38 -9.63 -12.17
CA GLN A 339 20.35 -10.44 -11.44
C GLN A 339 20.91 -9.71 -10.20
N ARG A 340 21.00 -8.37 -10.21
CA ARG A 340 21.38 -7.58 -9.02
C ARG A 340 20.33 -7.63 -7.91
N THR A 341 19.06 -7.84 -8.24
CA THR A 341 17.97 -7.96 -7.26
C THR A 341 17.68 -9.42 -6.87
N ALA A 342 18.43 -10.39 -7.41
CA ALA A 342 18.21 -11.82 -7.20
C ALA A 342 18.14 -12.21 -5.73
N THR A 343 18.87 -11.54 -4.84
CA THR A 343 18.82 -11.76 -3.40
C THR A 343 17.44 -11.53 -2.77
N TYR A 344 16.55 -10.75 -3.41
CA TYR A 344 15.19 -10.51 -2.93
C TYR A 344 14.20 -11.60 -3.33
N TRP A 345 14.52 -12.37 -4.38
CA TRP A 345 13.59 -13.32 -5.00
C TRP A 345 14.16 -14.71 -5.27
N GLN A 346 15.44 -15.01 -5.08
CA GLN A 346 16.04 -16.35 -5.13
C GLN A 346 16.65 -16.74 -3.78
N HIS A 347 16.14 -17.82 -3.18
CA HIS A 347 16.72 -18.38 -1.95
C HIS A 347 18.15 -18.88 -2.20
N GLY A 348 19.09 -18.50 -1.33
CA GLY A 348 20.45 -19.05 -1.31
C GLY A 348 21.44 -18.44 -2.31
N THR A 349 21.10 -17.34 -2.97
CA THR A 349 22.06 -16.59 -3.82
C THR A 349 23.09 -15.84 -2.96
N ARG A 350 24.32 -15.69 -3.48
CA ARG A 350 25.38 -14.92 -2.80
C ARG A 350 24.90 -13.49 -2.57
N GLN A 351 25.10 -12.98 -1.35
CA GLN A 351 24.93 -11.56 -1.03
C GLN A 351 25.66 -10.73 -2.09
N GLY A 352 24.93 -9.90 -2.82
CA GLY A 352 25.55 -8.75 -3.48
C GLY A 352 26.04 -7.78 -2.40
N ASP A 353 27.19 -7.15 -2.59
CA ASP A 353 27.87 -6.33 -1.58
C ASP A 353 27.07 -5.09 -1.09
N ASP A 354 25.88 -4.82 -1.67
CA ASP A 354 25.11 -3.59 -1.49
C ASP A 354 23.73 -3.75 -0.81
N VAL A 355 23.29 -4.97 -0.44
CA VAL A 355 21.95 -5.15 0.15
C VAL A 355 21.99 -5.12 1.70
N PRO A 356 21.22 -4.23 2.36
CA PRO A 356 21.18 -4.15 3.81
C PRO A 356 20.77 -5.50 4.43
N LYS A 357 21.57 -6.00 5.38
CA LYS A 357 21.31 -7.25 6.08
C LYS A 357 19.91 -7.26 6.73
N ALA A 358 19.53 -6.14 7.35
CA ALA A 358 18.21 -5.97 7.96
C ALA A 358 17.06 -6.13 6.96
N LEU A 359 17.24 -5.71 5.71
CA LEU A 359 16.24 -5.87 4.65
C LEU A 359 16.08 -7.35 4.28
N LEU A 360 17.18 -8.10 4.19
CA LEU A 360 17.11 -9.54 3.91
C LEU A 360 16.49 -10.32 5.06
N GLU A 361 16.84 -9.99 6.31
CA GLU A 361 16.23 -10.62 7.49
C GLU A 361 14.72 -10.35 7.55
N LEU A 362 14.30 -9.12 7.26
CA LEU A 362 12.89 -8.76 7.17
C LEU A 362 12.14 -9.58 6.11
N LEU A 363 12.69 -9.66 4.89
CA LEU A 363 12.08 -10.43 3.81
C LEU A 363 12.03 -11.93 4.15
N GLN A 364 13.08 -12.47 4.76
CA GLN A 364 13.12 -13.86 5.23
C GLN A 364 12.02 -14.18 6.25
N GLN A 365 11.76 -13.26 7.16
CA GLN A 365 10.82 -13.49 8.25
C GLN A 365 9.37 -13.23 7.85
N ARG A 366 9.13 -12.24 6.99
CA ARG A 366 7.77 -11.72 6.74
C ARG A 366 7.27 -11.93 5.32
N ALA A 367 8.13 -11.78 4.32
CA ALA A 367 7.74 -11.85 2.92
C ALA A 367 7.84 -13.29 2.36
N TRP A 368 8.98 -13.95 2.55
CA TRP A 368 9.27 -15.25 1.94
C TRP A 368 8.37 -16.41 2.40
N PRO A 369 7.94 -16.48 3.67
CA PRO A 369 7.03 -17.53 4.12
C PRO A 369 5.61 -17.41 3.56
N SER A 370 5.20 -16.23 3.08
CA SER A 370 3.84 -16.03 2.59
C SER A 370 3.65 -16.62 1.18
N GLU A 371 2.71 -17.56 1.06
CA GLU A 371 2.29 -18.13 -0.22
C GLU A 371 1.74 -17.06 -1.17
N THR A 372 1.02 -16.05 -0.65
CA THR A 372 0.46 -14.97 -1.47
C THR A 372 1.54 -14.06 -2.01
N ILE A 373 2.57 -13.74 -1.21
CA ILE A 373 3.71 -12.95 -1.66
C ILE A 373 4.55 -13.72 -2.67
N GLN A 374 4.81 -15.02 -2.41
CA GLN A 374 5.52 -15.87 -3.36
C GLN A 374 4.81 -15.93 -4.70
N TRP A 375 3.50 -16.17 -4.69
CA TRP A 375 2.73 -16.30 -5.91
C TRP A 375 2.57 -14.98 -6.67
N THR A 376 2.39 -13.86 -5.97
CA THR A 376 2.04 -12.56 -6.59
C THR A 376 3.25 -11.74 -7.02
N LEU A 377 4.31 -11.71 -6.20
CA LEU A 377 5.44 -10.79 -6.39
C LEU A 377 6.73 -11.51 -6.80
N VAL A 378 6.97 -12.72 -6.28
CA VAL A 378 8.26 -13.41 -6.46
C VAL A 378 8.29 -14.31 -7.69
N ALA A 379 7.30 -15.20 -7.83
CA ALA A 379 7.25 -16.15 -8.94
C ALA A 379 7.18 -15.48 -10.33
N PRO A 380 6.38 -14.42 -10.55
CA PRO A 380 6.40 -13.66 -11.80
C PRO A 380 7.79 -13.15 -12.20
N VAL A 381 8.53 -12.58 -11.25
CA VAL A 381 9.89 -12.06 -11.49
C VAL A 381 10.86 -13.20 -11.83
N ARG A 382 10.75 -14.36 -11.17
CA ARG A 382 11.54 -15.56 -11.49
C ARG A 382 11.27 -16.09 -12.91
N ILE A 383 10.00 -16.14 -13.29
CA ILE A 383 9.59 -16.60 -14.63
C ILE A 383 10.13 -15.62 -15.66
N TYR A 384 9.92 -14.32 -15.45
CA TYR A 384 10.42 -13.27 -16.33
C TYR A 384 11.94 -13.32 -16.51
N ALA A 385 12.70 -13.50 -15.42
CA ALA A 385 14.15 -13.65 -15.49
C ALA A 385 14.57 -14.85 -16.34
N THR A 386 13.95 -16.02 -16.13
CA THR A 386 14.21 -17.23 -16.92
C THR A 386 13.94 -17.02 -18.42
N LEU A 387 12.86 -16.32 -18.76
CA LEU A 387 12.50 -16.03 -20.15
C LEU A 387 13.46 -15.02 -20.78
N LEU A 388 13.85 -14.00 -20.04
CA LEU A 388 14.78 -12.98 -20.51
C LEU A 388 16.17 -13.61 -20.77
N GLU A 389 16.63 -14.51 -19.90
CA GLU A 389 17.85 -15.32 -20.11
C GLU A 389 17.75 -16.14 -21.41
N ALA A 390 16.62 -16.82 -21.62
CA ALA A 390 16.41 -17.60 -22.84
C ALA A 390 16.49 -16.74 -24.11
N VAL A 391 15.91 -15.53 -24.09
CA VAL A 391 15.99 -14.56 -25.20
C VAL A 391 17.41 -14.04 -25.40
N THR A 392 18.15 -13.73 -24.32
CA THR A 392 19.49 -13.16 -24.42
C THR A 392 20.55 -14.16 -24.90
N ASP A 393 20.40 -15.45 -24.55
CA ASP A 393 21.37 -16.51 -24.82
C ASP A 393 21.17 -17.21 -26.17
N ASN A 394 19.95 -17.23 -26.71
CA ASN A 394 19.58 -18.07 -27.86
C ASN A 394 19.20 -17.28 -29.12
N ARG A 395 19.76 -16.07 -29.31
CA ARG A 395 19.34 -15.12 -30.36
C ARG A 395 19.34 -15.69 -31.78
N ASP A 396 20.30 -16.56 -32.10
CA ASP A 396 20.48 -17.12 -33.44
C ASP A 396 19.83 -18.50 -33.61
N VAL A 397 19.05 -18.96 -32.62
CA VAL A 397 18.35 -20.23 -32.70
C VAL A 397 17.15 -20.11 -33.63
N GLU A 398 17.03 -21.08 -34.53
CA GLU A 398 15.88 -21.20 -35.41
C GLU A 398 14.59 -21.32 -34.57
N ASP A 399 13.60 -20.52 -34.92
CA ASP A 399 12.29 -20.48 -34.27
C ASP A 399 12.28 -20.10 -32.77
N LEU A 400 13.07 -19.09 -32.40
CA LEU A 400 13.10 -18.51 -31.04
C LEU A 400 11.70 -18.22 -30.44
N PRO A 401 10.70 -17.69 -31.18
CA PRO A 401 9.36 -17.47 -30.63
C PRO A 401 8.69 -18.75 -30.12
N GLU A 402 8.78 -19.86 -30.87
CA GLU A 402 8.21 -21.14 -30.42
C GLU A 402 8.90 -21.63 -29.14
N ARG A 403 10.24 -21.56 -29.11
CA ARG A 403 11.02 -22.06 -27.98
C ARG A 403 10.80 -21.26 -26.69
N VAL A 404 10.79 -19.93 -26.77
CA VAL A 404 10.47 -19.04 -25.64
C VAL A 404 9.02 -19.26 -25.22
N GLY A 405 8.13 -19.41 -26.20
CA GLY A 405 6.72 -19.73 -26.03
C GLY A 405 6.46 -20.99 -25.21
N SER A 406 7.03 -22.12 -25.62
CA SER A 406 6.86 -23.40 -24.94
C SER A 406 7.47 -23.38 -23.54
N LEU A 407 8.60 -22.69 -23.35
CA LEU A 407 9.18 -22.48 -22.02
C LEU A 407 8.24 -21.66 -21.13
N PHE A 408 7.67 -20.57 -21.66
CA PHE A 408 6.75 -19.74 -20.92
C PHE A 408 5.49 -20.51 -20.54
N GLU A 409 4.87 -21.23 -21.48
CA GLU A 409 3.70 -22.06 -21.21
C GLU A 409 3.98 -23.10 -20.12
N SER A 410 5.11 -23.81 -20.20
CA SER A 410 5.51 -24.79 -19.19
C SER A 410 5.68 -24.17 -17.79
N LEU A 411 6.23 -22.96 -17.70
CA LEU A 411 6.37 -22.22 -16.43
C LEU A 411 5.01 -21.75 -15.90
N LEU A 412 4.13 -21.28 -16.78
CA LEU A 412 2.77 -20.88 -16.42
C LEU A 412 1.92 -22.05 -15.93
N GLU A 413 2.02 -23.23 -16.55
CA GLU A 413 1.32 -24.44 -16.12
C GLU A 413 1.74 -24.91 -14.73
N GLN A 414 2.99 -24.64 -14.33
CA GLN A 414 3.49 -24.96 -13.00
C GLN A 414 3.05 -23.93 -11.94
N TRP A 415 2.94 -22.66 -12.32
CA TRP A 415 2.70 -21.56 -11.39
C TRP A 415 1.22 -21.19 -11.22
N LEU A 416 0.49 -21.01 -12.32
CA LEU A 416 -0.88 -20.48 -12.27
C LEU A 416 -1.87 -21.36 -11.48
N PRO A 417 -1.85 -22.71 -11.61
CA PRO A 417 -2.75 -23.55 -10.83
C PRO A 417 -2.49 -23.51 -9.33
N GLU A 418 -1.30 -23.06 -8.92
CA GLU A 418 -0.89 -22.95 -7.52
C GLU A 418 -1.37 -21.65 -6.85
N LEU A 419 -2.26 -20.89 -7.50
CA LEU A 419 -2.95 -19.73 -6.92
C LEU A 419 -3.41 -19.99 -5.48
N PRO A 420 -3.08 -19.13 -4.51
CA PRO A 420 -3.55 -19.26 -3.14
C PRO A 420 -5.08 -19.29 -3.04
N LEU A 421 -5.61 -20.32 -2.37
CA LEU A 421 -7.04 -20.53 -2.22
C LEU A 421 -7.54 -19.95 -0.89
N THR A 422 -8.37 -18.91 -0.96
CA THR A 422 -9.04 -18.33 0.21
C THR A 422 -10.29 -19.12 0.60
N SER A 423 -10.81 -18.89 1.80
CA SER A 423 -12.08 -19.51 2.25
C SER A 423 -13.31 -19.03 1.46
N VAL A 424 -13.20 -17.98 0.64
CA VAL A 424 -14.33 -17.49 -0.17
C VAL A 424 -14.76 -18.50 -1.23
N TRP A 425 -13.82 -19.24 -1.83
CA TRP A 425 -14.12 -20.35 -2.73
C TRP A 425 -15.13 -21.35 -2.16
N ALA A 426 -15.03 -21.56 -0.85
CA ALA A 426 -15.84 -22.48 -0.07
C ALA A 426 -17.21 -21.90 0.32
N SER A 427 -17.35 -20.58 0.40
CA SER A 427 -18.60 -19.91 0.78
C SER A 427 -19.52 -19.58 -0.38
N LEU A 428 -19.00 -19.61 -1.61
CA LEU A 428 -19.77 -19.23 -2.80
C LEU A 428 -20.87 -20.26 -3.13
N PRO A 429 -22.07 -19.81 -3.55
CA PRO A 429 -23.04 -20.66 -4.22
C PRO A 429 -22.47 -21.31 -5.47
N ALA A 430 -22.99 -22.48 -5.87
CA ALA A 430 -22.45 -23.26 -6.98
C ALA A 430 -22.44 -22.51 -8.33
N ASP A 431 -23.44 -21.66 -8.57
CA ASP A 431 -23.53 -20.81 -9.76
C ASP A 431 -22.52 -19.66 -9.75
N GLU A 432 -22.25 -19.03 -8.60
CA GLU A 432 -21.18 -18.04 -8.46
C GLU A 432 -19.79 -18.69 -8.58
N LEU A 433 -19.59 -19.85 -7.95
CA LEU A 433 -18.36 -20.63 -8.07
C LEU A 433 -18.03 -20.97 -9.54
N LEU A 434 -19.05 -21.33 -10.34
CA LEU A 434 -18.87 -21.57 -11.78
C LEU A 434 -18.41 -20.32 -12.54
N LYS A 435 -18.96 -19.14 -12.21
CA LYS A 435 -18.54 -17.86 -12.83
C LYS A 435 -17.09 -17.51 -12.48
N GLU A 436 -16.70 -17.74 -11.23
CA GLU A 436 -15.33 -17.54 -10.76
C GLU A 436 -14.34 -18.47 -11.46
N LEU A 437 -14.69 -19.75 -11.60
CA LEU A 437 -13.90 -20.72 -12.36
C LEU A 437 -13.82 -20.37 -13.84
N GLU A 438 -14.93 -19.94 -14.45
CA GLU A 438 -14.94 -19.48 -15.83
C GLU A 438 -13.99 -18.29 -16.04
N PHE A 439 -14.01 -17.31 -15.13
CA PHE A 439 -13.04 -16.22 -15.13
C PHE A 439 -11.61 -16.74 -15.04
N CYS A 440 -11.31 -17.61 -14.07
CA CYS A 440 -9.96 -18.20 -13.93
C CYS A 440 -9.53 -18.97 -15.17
N HIS A 441 -10.41 -19.77 -15.80
CA HIS A 441 -10.13 -20.53 -17.01
C HIS A 441 -9.81 -19.65 -18.21
N ASN A 442 -10.52 -18.53 -18.33
CA ASN A 442 -10.35 -17.63 -19.47
C ASN A 442 -9.16 -16.69 -19.28
N ALA A 443 -9.02 -16.12 -18.08
CA ALA A 443 -8.03 -15.10 -17.78
C ALA A 443 -6.64 -15.66 -17.42
N LEU A 444 -6.59 -16.83 -16.78
CA LEU A 444 -5.34 -17.40 -16.24
C LEU A 444 -5.06 -18.79 -16.82
N LEU A 445 -5.98 -19.74 -16.66
CA LEU A 445 -5.78 -21.18 -16.86
C LEU A 445 -6.22 -21.64 -18.26
N GLN A 446 -5.44 -21.29 -19.30
CA GLN A 446 -5.84 -21.58 -20.69
C GLN A 446 -5.59 -23.03 -21.14
N THR A 447 -4.85 -23.85 -20.37
CA THR A 447 -4.60 -25.26 -20.71
C THR A 447 -5.45 -26.20 -19.88
N GLU A 448 -5.90 -27.32 -20.44
CA GLU A 448 -6.72 -28.31 -19.70
C GLU A 448 -5.98 -28.93 -18.51
N ALA A 449 -4.65 -29.02 -18.57
CA ALA A 449 -3.83 -29.47 -17.45
C ALA A 449 -3.91 -28.46 -16.27
N SER A 450 -3.77 -27.17 -16.56
CA SER A 450 -3.84 -26.10 -15.56
C SER A 450 -5.21 -26.01 -14.88
N LYS A 451 -6.29 -26.16 -15.64
CA LYS A 451 -7.68 -26.20 -15.13
C LYS A 451 -7.90 -27.39 -14.20
N ARG A 452 -7.51 -28.59 -14.64
CA ARG A 452 -7.62 -29.83 -13.84
C ARG A 452 -6.88 -29.71 -12.52
N ARG A 453 -5.66 -29.16 -12.55
CA ARG A 453 -4.85 -28.96 -11.35
C ARG A 453 -5.50 -28.01 -10.35
N LEU A 454 -6.09 -26.89 -10.79
CA LEU A 454 -6.84 -26.01 -9.90
C LEU A 454 -8.05 -26.74 -9.28
N HIS A 455 -8.80 -27.50 -10.08
CA HIS A 455 -9.95 -28.26 -9.59
C HIS A 455 -9.56 -29.29 -8.52
N GLU A 456 -8.48 -30.05 -8.75
CA GLU A 456 -7.94 -31.00 -7.77
C GLU A 456 -7.57 -30.29 -6.45
N ARG A 457 -6.95 -29.12 -6.52
CA ARG A 457 -6.59 -28.33 -5.31
C ARG A 457 -7.82 -27.81 -4.57
N LEU A 458 -8.84 -27.34 -5.30
CA LEU A 458 -10.11 -26.93 -4.71
C LEU A 458 -10.81 -28.09 -3.99
N GLN A 459 -10.90 -29.25 -4.65
CA GLN A 459 -11.49 -30.46 -4.08
C GLN A 459 -10.70 -30.99 -2.88
N ALA A 460 -9.37 -30.90 -2.89
CA ALA A 460 -8.49 -31.38 -1.83
C ALA A 460 -8.38 -30.43 -0.62
N ARG A 461 -8.70 -29.15 -0.80
CA ARG A 461 -8.73 -28.15 0.29
C ARG A 461 -10.11 -28.06 0.95
N PHE A 462 -11.19 -28.35 0.20
CA PHE A 462 -12.57 -28.09 0.61
C PHE A 462 -13.49 -29.30 0.44
N ASN A 463 -13.03 -30.47 0.90
CA ASN A 463 -13.59 -31.82 0.63
C ASN A 463 -15.01 -32.08 1.18
N SER A 464 -15.69 -31.07 1.74
CA SER A 464 -16.96 -31.22 2.47
C SER A 464 -17.95 -30.09 2.18
N ILE A 465 -17.78 -29.39 1.05
CA ILE A 465 -18.53 -28.18 0.75
C ILE A 465 -19.46 -28.41 -0.43
N THR A 466 -20.76 -28.27 -0.15
CA THR A 466 -21.85 -28.58 -1.07
C THR A 466 -21.74 -27.89 -2.42
N ALA A 467 -21.23 -26.66 -2.49
CA ALA A 467 -21.05 -25.94 -3.75
C ALA A 467 -19.95 -26.55 -4.63
N ILE A 468 -18.79 -26.87 -4.04
CA ILE A 468 -17.65 -27.48 -4.73
C ILE A 468 -18.01 -28.91 -5.16
N ASP A 469 -18.66 -29.69 -4.28
CA ASP A 469 -19.13 -31.03 -4.61
C ASP A 469 -20.17 -31.03 -5.74
N LYS A 470 -21.06 -30.02 -5.77
CA LYS A 470 -22.06 -29.87 -6.83
C LYS A 470 -21.43 -29.50 -8.17
N VAL A 471 -20.35 -28.72 -8.18
CA VAL A 471 -19.66 -28.28 -9.39
C VAL A 471 -18.77 -29.39 -9.98
N PHE A 472 -18.03 -30.11 -9.14
CA PHE A 472 -17.06 -31.11 -9.62
C PHE A 472 -17.52 -32.58 -9.50
N GLY A 473 -18.66 -32.83 -8.85
CA GLY A 473 -19.11 -34.15 -8.45
C GLY A 473 -18.42 -34.62 -7.18
N SER A 474 -19.15 -35.29 -6.27
CA SER A 474 -18.53 -35.88 -5.07
C SER A 474 -17.43 -36.86 -5.48
N PRO A 475 -16.24 -36.82 -4.84
CA PRO A 475 -15.26 -37.87 -5.05
C PRO A 475 -15.90 -39.20 -4.62
N ALA A 476 -15.88 -40.20 -5.52
CA ALA A 476 -16.33 -41.54 -5.17
C ALA A 476 -15.58 -41.98 -3.89
N PRO A 477 -16.28 -42.57 -2.91
CA PRO A 477 -15.62 -43.00 -1.68
C PRO A 477 -14.46 -43.93 -2.07
N LEU A 478 -13.27 -43.63 -1.57
CA LEU A 478 -12.11 -44.50 -1.69
C LEU A 478 -12.47 -45.84 -1.03
N GLY A 479 -12.99 -46.75 -1.86
CA GLY A 479 -13.33 -48.11 -1.47
C GLY A 479 -12.06 -48.80 -1.04
N GLY A 480 -12.05 -49.28 0.19
CA GLY A 480 -10.95 -50.07 0.73
C GLY A 480 -10.74 -51.33 -0.10
N VAL A 481 -9.47 -51.61 -0.40
CA VAL A 481 -8.86 -52.94 -0.43
C VAL A 481 -7.46 -52.82 0.15
#